data_AF-A0A5C8P5Y1-F1
#
_entry.id   AF-A0A5C8P5Y1-F1
#
_cell.length_a   1.000
_cell.length_b   1.000
_cell.length_c   1.000
_cell.angle_alpha   90.00
_cell.angle_beta   90.00
_cell.angle_gamma   90.00
#
_symmetry.space_group_name_H-M   'P 1'
#
loop_
_entity.id
_entity.type
_entity.pdbx_description
1 polymer ?
#
loop_
_entity_poly.entity_id
_entity_poly.type
_entity_poly.pdbx_seq_one_letter_code
_entity_poly.pdbx_strand_id
1 'polypeptide(L)'
;MKLISFEHSGRASFGAVVETAVDGSAPPAGWHAEAAVVDLGARLPRYADLRAGDLTLCRPIPFPEKIVCVGIDYAERNEAYQDVSERPKYPSLFMRAPDSLVAHGATILRPPESAQLDYGGEIAIVIGKGARFDPPRWLVPGDTIEVEVDGIGMPSNAVGDEAA
;
A
#
# COMPACT_ATOMS: atom_id res chain seq x y z
N MET A 1 14.21 7.57 4.74
CA MET A 1 13.13 8.57 4.60
C MET A 1 11.80 7.85 4.49
N LYS A 2 10.78 8.23 5.27
CA LYS A 2 9.44 7.63 5.20
C LYS A 2 8.42 8.70 4.84
N LEU A 3 7.60 8.50 3.82
CA LEU A 3 6.56 9.47 3.46
C LEU A 3 5.32 9.29 4.34
N ILE A 4 4.68 10.40 4.69
CA ILE A 4 3.46 10.41 5.51
C ILE A 4 2.44 11.42 4.96
N SER A 5 1.17 11.10 5.15
CA SER A 5 0.07 12.06 5.03
C SER A 5 -0.46 12.33 6.45
N PHE A 6 -0.78 13.57 6.76
CA PHE A 6 -1.17 13.96 8.12
C PHE A 6 -2.07 15.19 8.12
N GLU A 7 -2.76 15.43 9.23
CA GLU A 7 -3.40 16.70 9.53
C GLU A 7 -2.58 17.45 10.59
N HIS A 8 -2.39 18.75 10.38
CA HIS A 8 -1.75 19.65 11.33
C HIS A 8 -2.58 20.93 11.44
N SER A 9 -2.97 21.31 12.66
CA SER A 9 -3.81 22.49 12.91
C SER A 9 -5.10 22.51 12.06
N GLY A 10 -5.78 21.36 11.92
CA GLY A 10 -7.03 21.22 11.16
C GLY A 10 -6.86 21.22 9.63
N ARG A 11 -5.63 21.11 9.12
CA ARG A 11 -5.33 21.11 7.69
C ARG A 11 -4.64 19.82 7.28
N ALA A 12 -5.22 19.13 6.30
CA ALA A 12 -4.58 17.99 5.66
C ALA A 12 -3.33 18.43 4.87
N SER A 13 -2.24 17.70 5.06
CA SER A 13 -0.94 17.91 4.45
C SER A 13 -0.22 16.57 4.25
N PHE A 14 1.00 16.65 3.72
CA PHE A 14 1.88 15.54 3.43
C PHE A 14 3.33 15.92 3.70
N GLY A 15 4.17 14.93 3.91
CA GLY A 15 5.55 15.15 4.26
C GLY A 15 6.41 13.90 4.23
N ALA A 16 7.62 14.06 4.74
CA ALA A 16 8.52 12.96 5.02
C ALA A 16 8.96 13.03 6.48
N VAL A 17 9.15 11.85 7.08
CA VAL A 17 9.86 11.69 8.33
C VAL A 17 11.34 11.54 8.01
N VAL A 18 12.11 12.55 8.42
CA VAL A 18 13.57 12.63 8.34
C VAL A 18 14.05 13.09 9.72
N GLU A 19 13.99 12.20 10.73
CA GLU A 19 14.11 12.55 12.17
C GLU A 19 12.99 13.48 12.72
N THR A 20 12.50 14.44 11.91
CA THR A 20 11.33 15.32 12.12
C THR A 20 10.39 15.25 10.91
N ALA A 21 9.12 15.64 11.09
CA ALA A 21 8.14 15.69 10.00
C ALA A 21 8.18 17.05 9.29
N VAL A 22 7.72 17.13 8.04
CA VAL A 22 7.97 18.27 7.16
C VAL A 22 6.70 18.62 6.38
N ASP A 23 6.21 19.88 6.42
CA ASP A 23 4.88 20.29 5.90
C ASP A 23 4.86 20.73 4.43
N GLY A 24 4.22 19.93 3.56
CA GLY A 24 4.04 20.16 2.13
C GLY A 24 3.26 21.41 1.70
N SER A 25 2.51 22.05 2.59
CA SER A 25 1.55 23.15 2.36
C SER A 25 0.81 23.13 1.01
N ALA A 26 -0.42 22.62 1.08
CA ALA A 26 -1.48 22.54 0.09
C ALA A 26 -1.41 21.36 -0.91
N PRO A 27 -2.37 20.42 -0.86
CA PRO A 27 -2.52 19.40 -1.88
C PRO A 27 -2.86 20.06 -3.23
N PRO A 28 -2.18 19.73 -4.36
CA PRO A 28 -2.66 20.16 -5.67
C PRO A 28 -4.08 19.64 -5.90
N ALA A 29 -4.91 20.44 -6.58
CA ALA A 29 -6.27 20.02 -6.92
C ALA A 29 -6.24 18.71 -7.72
N GLY A 30 -6.89 17.65 -7.20
CA GLY A 30 -6.92 16.32 -7.82
C GLY A 30 -5.82 15.37 -7.34
N TRP A 31 -5.87 14.97 -6.06
CA TRP A 31 -4.96 13.96 -5.50
C TRP A 31 -5.13 12.59 -6.15
N HIS A 32 -4.37 12.34 -7.20
CA HIS A 32 -4.04 11.02 -7.72
C HIS A 32 -2.60 10.69 -7.28
N ALA A 33 -2.36 9.45 -6.82
CA ALA A 33 -1.10 9.03 -6.18
C ALA A 33 0.18 9.33 -6.99
N GLU A 34 0.06 9.50 -8.31
CA GLU A 34 1.16 9.78 -9.24
C GLU A 34 1.88 11.13 -8.99
N ALA A 35 1.19 12.13 -8.44
CA ALA A 35 1.78 13.46 -8.23
C ALA A 35 2.47 13.63 -6.86
N ALA A 36 2.12 12.83 -5.86
CA ALA A 36 2.61 13.03 -4.50
C ALA A 36 3.93 12.29 -4.23
N VAL A 37 4.00 10.97 -4.44
CA VAL A 37 5.10 10.14 -3.93
C VAL A 37 6.44 10.40 -4.64
N VAL A 38 6.42 10.59 -5.97
CA VAL A 38 7.68 10.75 -6.75
C VAL A 38 8.20 12.20 -6.75
N ASP A 39 7.32 13.19 -6.57
CA ASP A 39 7.73 14.61 -6.52
C ASP A 39 8.13 15.04 -5.10
N LEU A 40 7.63 14.37 -4.05
CA LEU A 40 7.96 14.67 -2.66
C LEU A 40 9.46 14.57 -2.36
N GLY A 41 10.12 13.52 -2.86
CA GLY A 41 11.56 13.31 -2.66
C GLY A 41 12.43 14.43 -3.23
N ALA A 42 11.98 15.07 -4.31
CA ALA A 42 12.68 16.16 -4.97
C ALA A 42 12.42 17.53 -4.31
N ARG A 43 11.32 17.70 -3.57
CA ARG A 43 10.88 18.97 -2.98
C ARG A 43 11.25 19.17 -1.51
N LEU A 44 11.87 18.17 -0.87
CA LEU A 44 12.26 18.14 0.55
C LEU A 44 13.03 19.35 1.12
N PRO A 45 13.82 20.15 0.38
CA PRO A 45 14.60 21.23 1.01
C PRO A 45 13.78 22.43 1.52
N ARG A 46 12.44 22.42 1.44
CA ARG A 46 11.60 23.62 1.63
C ARG A 46 10.68 23.62 2.86
N TYR A 47 10.98 22.82 3.88
CA TYR A 47 9.96 22.50 4.87
C TYR A 47 10.38 22.73 6.32
N ALA A 48 9.42 23.15 7.13
CA ALA A 48 9.63 23.39 8.56
C ALA A 48 9.60 22.07 9.35
N ASP A 49 10.48 21.95 10.35
CA ASP A 49 10.50 20.84 11.29
C ASP A 49 9.23 20.84 12.15
N LEU A 50 8.34 19.89 11.89
CA LEU A 50 7.16 19.60 12.71
C LEU A 50 7.47 18.45 13.68
N ARG A 51 6.95 18.59 14.91
CA ARG A 51 7.00 17.53 15.92
C ARG A 51 5.93 16.50 15.65
N ALA A 52 6.30 15.21 15.70
CA ALA A 52 5.37 14.11 15.42
C ALA A 52 4.11 14.11 16.32
N GLY A 53 4.22 14.60 17.56
CA GLY A 53 3.10 14.67 18.50
C GLY A 53 2.03 15.71 18.15
N ASP A 54 2.33 16.66 17.26
CA ASP A 54 1.40 17.70 16.82
C ASP A 54 0.60 17.27 15.57
N LEU A 55 0.82 16.03 15.10
CA LEU A 55 0.26 15.51 13.86
C LEU A 55 -0.79 14.44 14.11
N THR A 56 -1.90 14.53 13.41
CA THR A 56 -2.83 13.42 13.27
C THR A 56 -2.52 12.69 11.98
N LEU A 57 -2.03 11.44 12.04
CA LEU A 57 -1.71 10.70 10.82
C LEU A 57 -2.96 10.39 10.01
N CYS A 58 -2.84 10.52 8.69
CA CYS A 58 -3.85 10.12 7.72
C CYS A 58 -3.43 8.79 7.05
N ARG A 59 -4.28 8.28 6.16
CA ARG A 59 -3.90 7.20 5.24
C ARG A 59 -2.68 7.66 4.41
N PRO A 60 -1.63 6.83 4.24
CA PRO A 60 -0.45 7.22 3.47
C PRO A 60 -0.81 7.73 2.08
N ILE A 61 -1.73 7.03 1.41
CA ILE A 61 -2.41 7.48 0.17
C ILE A 61 -3.90 7.70 0.50
N PRO A 62 -4.35 8.95 0.64
CA PRO A 62 -5.73 9.31 0.96
C PRO A 62 -6.74 8.98 -0.14
N PHE A 63 -6.33 8.97 -1.41
CA PHE A 63 -7.23 8.77 -2.55
C PHE A 63 -6.60 7.80 -3.57
N PRO A 64 -6.43 6.51 -3.21
CA PRO A 64 -5.97 5.53 -4.18
C PRO A 64 -7.08 5.27 -5.21
N GLU A 65 -6.74 5.22 -6.49
CA GLU A 65 -7.72 4.87 -7.54
C GLU A 65 -8.13 3.40 -7.48
N LYS A 66 -7.16 2.53 -7.20
CA LYS A 66 -7.31 1.08 -7.17
C LYS A 66 -6.53 0.52 -6.00
N ILE A 67 -7.13 -0.43 -5.29
CA ILE A 67 -6.46 -1.27 -4.30
C ILE A 67 -6.65 -2.71 -4.77
N VAL A 68 -5.56 -3.30 -5.25
CA VAL A 68 -5.51 -4.70 -5.67
C VAL A 68 -4.81 -5.48 -4.59
N CYS A 69 -5.48 -6.51 -4.08
CA CYS A 69 -4.98 -7.39 -3.03
C CYS A 69 -4.65 -8.75 -3.62
N VAL A 70 -3.62 -9.40 -3.08
CA VAL A 70 -3.23 -10.76 -3.42
C VAL A 70 -3.71 -11.69 -2.32
N GLY A 71 -4.52 -12.68 -2.69
CA GLY A 71 -4.98 -13.73 -1.78
C GLY A 71 -4.03 -14.92 -1.76
N ILE A 72 -3.83 -15.49 -0.57
CA ILE A 72 -3.09 -16.74 -0.34
C ILE A 72 -1.65 -16.68 -0.87
N ASP A 73 -0.84 -15.77 -0.31
CA ASP A 73 0.55 -15.53 -0.74
C ASP A 73 1.61 -15.84 0.35
N TYR A 74 1.18 -16.38 1.51
CA TYR A 74 2.08 -16.84 2.57
C TYR A 74 2.10 -18.36 2.62
N ALA A 75 3.31 -18.94 2.59
CA ALA A 75 3.49 -20.39 2.58
C ALA A 75 2.81 -21.06 3.79
N GLU A 76 3.04 -20.56 5.01
CA GLU A 76 2.46 -21.18 6.21
C GLU A 76 0.99 -20.84 6.46
N ARG A 77 0.34 -20.05 5.59
CA ARG A 77 -1.06 -19.60 5.80
C ARG A 77 -2.02 -20.78 5.99
N ASN A 78 -1.88 -21.84 5.19
CA ASN A 78 -2.78 -22.98 5.27
C ASN A 78 -2.68 -23.70 6.62
N GLU A 79 -1.48 -23.81 7.19
CA GLU A 79 -1.31 -24.37 8.54
C GLU A 79 -1.96 -23.48 9.60
N ALA A 80 -1.75 -22.16 9.51
CA ALA A 80 -2.32 -21.20 10.46
C ALA A 80 -3.86 -21.22 10.49
N TYR A 81 -4.51 -21.48 9.33
CA TYR A 81 -5.95 -21.55 9.20
C TYR A 81 -6.53 -22.97 9.23
N GLN A 82 -5.69 -23.99 9.47
CA GLN A 82 -6.08 -25.41 9.39
C GLN A 82 -6.76 -25.76 8.06
N ASP A 83 -6.32 -25.09 6.99
CA ASP A 83 -6.89 -25.21 5.66
C ASP A 83 -6.20 -26.35 4.90
N VAL A 84 -6.97 -27.40 4.61
CA VAL A 84 -6.48 -28.61 3.92
C VAL A 84 -6.55 -28.50 2.39
N SER A 85 -6.96 -27.35 1.85
CA SER A 85 -7.03 -27.13 0.41
C SER A 85 -5.63 -27.13 -0.23
N GLU A 86 -5.57 -27.60 -1.47
CA GLU A 86 -4.37 -27.47 -2.29
C GLU A 86 -4.05 -25.99 -2.53
N ARG A 87 -2.76 -25.64 -2.53
CA ARG A 87 -2.35 -24.26 -2.79
C ARG A 87 -2.75 -23.84 -4.20
N PRO A 88 -3.25 -22.62 -4.38
CA PRO A 88 -3.53 -22.09 -5.70
C PRO A 88 -2.28 -22.13 -6.57
N LYS A 89 -2.43 -22.59 -7.82
CA LYS A 89 -1.34 -22.57 -8.81
C LYS A 89 -1.01 -21.16 -9.30
N TYR A 90 -1.97 -20.25 -9.18
CA TYR A 90 -1.88 -18.86 -9.64
C TYR A 90 -2.32 -17.91 -8.51
N PRO A 91 -1.79 -16.68 -8.46
CA PRO A 91 -2.17 -15.71 -7.44
C PRO A 91 -3.64 -15.33 -7.57
N SER A 92 -4.36 -15.37 -6.45
CA SER A 92 -5.73 -14.87 -6.40
C SER A 92 -5.71 -13.35 -6.28
N LEU A 93 -6.46 -12.65 -7.13
CA LEU A 93 -6.56 -11.19 -7.08
C LEU A 93 -7.98 -10.78 -6.72
N PHE A 94 -8.09 -9.85 -5.78
CA PHE A 94 -9.36 -9.20 -5.44
C PHE A 94 -9.16 -7.71 -5.22
N MET A 95 -10.25 -6.95 -5.24
CA MET A 95 -10.21 -5.51 -5.06
C MET A 95 -10.82 -5.08 -3.73
N ARG A 96 -10.22 -4.06 -3.12
CA ARG A 96 -10.83 -3.32 -2.01
C ARG A 96 -11.30 -1.95 -2.49
N ALA A 97 -12.40 -1.50 -1.90
CA ALA A 97 -12.85 -0.13 -2.09
C ALA A 97 -11.89 0.86 -1.39
N PRO A 98 -11.54 2.01 -2.00
CA PRO A 98 -10.63 3.00 -1.41
C PRO A 98 -11.03 3.52 -0.03
N ASP A 99 -12.34 3.59 0.24
CA ASP A 99 -12.93 4.00 1.51
C ASP A 99 -12.83 2.95 2.63
N SER A 100 -12.43 1.72 2.29
CA SER A 100 -12.28 0.64 3.27
C SER A 100 -10.99 0.72 4.11
N LEU A 101 -10.07 1.64 3.78
CA LEU A 101 -8.85 1.89 4.54
C LEU A 101 -9.09 2.93 5.64
N VAL A 102 -8.50 2.71 6.82
CA VAL A 102 -8.47 3.69 7.92
C VAL A 102 -7.04 4.20 8.14
N ALA A 103 -6.91 5.36 8.78
CA ALA A 103 -5.60 5.92 9.13
C ALA A 103 -4.95 5.16 10.30
N HIS A 104 -3.65 5.35 10.48
CA HIS A 104 -2.94 4.84 11.66
C HIS A 104 -3.56 5.41 12.95
N GLY A 105 -3.85 4.54 13.92
CA GLY A 105 -4.45 4.93 15.20
C GLY A 105 -5.96 5.20 15.14
N ALA A 106 -6.60 5.13 13.97
CA ALA A 106 -8.04 5.27 13.84
C ALA A 106 -8.80 3.99 14.25
N THR A 107 -10.01 4.15 14.75
CA THR A 107 -10.89 3.04 15.14
C THR A 107 -11.45 2.33 13.91
N ILE A 108 -11.32 1.00 13.86
CA ILE A 108 -12.04 0.16 12.89
C ILE A 108 -13.44 -0.12 13.45
N LEU A 109 -14.48 0.25 12.69
CA LEU A 109 -15.86 -0.01 13.06
C LEU A 109 -16.26 -1.44 12.67
N ARG A 110 -16.61 -2.26 13.66
CA ARG A 110 -17.15 -3.60 13.42
C ARG A 110 -18.67 -3.51 13.19
N PRO A 111 -19.18 -3.93 12.01
CA PRO A 111 -20.63 -4.00 11.78
C PRO A 111 -21.30 -4.98 12.76
N PRO A 112 -22.53 -4.69 13.24
CA PRO A 112 -23.22 -5.58 14.16
C PRO A 112 -23.53 -6.96 13.56
N GLU A 113 -23.62 -7.07 12.23
CA GLU A 113 -23.82 -8.32 11.49
C GLU A 113 -22.57 -9.21 11.46
N SER A 114 -21.39 -8.66 11.80
CA SER A 114 -20.11 -9.37 11.73
C SER A 114 -19.80 -10.07 13.05
N ALA A 115 -20.16 -11.35 13.15
CA ALA A 115 -19.82 -12.20 14.30
C ALA A 115 -18.31 -12.49 14.40
N GLN A 116 -17.60 -12.46 13.27
CA GLN A 116 -16.16 -12.74 13.19
C GLN A 116 -15.46 -11.63 12.39
N LEU A 117 -14.80 -10.72 13.09
CA LEU A 117 -13.89 -9.74 12.50
C LEU A 117 -12.47 -10.25 12.73
N ASP A 118 -11.76 -10.57 11.64
CA ASP A 118 -10.41 -11.13 11.67
C ASP A 118 -9.37 -10.09 11.21
N TYR A 119 -8.10 -10.36 11.50
CA TYR A 119 -6.97 -9.51 11.11
C TYR A 119 -6.08 -10.21 10.07
N GLY A 120 -5.49 -9.41 9.18
CA GLY A 120 -4.49 -9.85 8.23
C GLY A 120 -3.33 -8.86 8.20
N GLY A 121 -2.13 -9.31 8.54
CA GLY A 121 -0.91 -8.54 8.34
C GLY A 121 -0.45 -8.69 6.90
N GLU A 122 -0.37 -7.58 6.16
CA GLU A 122 0.00 -7.57 4.76
C GLU A 122 1.07 -6.50 4.48
N ILE A 123 1.85 -6.74 3.43
CA ILE A 123 2.79 -5.77 2.88
C ILE A 123 2.08 -5.01 1.75
N ALA A 124 2.11 -3.69 1.80
CA ALA A 124 1.50 -2.84 0.77
C ALA A 124 2.58 -2.28 -0.17
N ILE A 125 2.40 -2.46 -1.47
CA ILE A 125 3.22 -1.85 -2.51
C ILE A 125 2.48 -0.62 -3.07
N VAL A 126 3.12 0.55 -3.03
CA VAL A 126 2.56 1.79 -3.58
C VAL A 126 3.19 2.09 -4.93
N ILE A 127 2.35 2.12 -5.97
CA ILE A 127 2.78 2.44 -7.33
C ILE A 127 2.86 3.96 -7.51
N GLY A 128 4.07 4.49 -7.60
CA GLY A 128 4.32 5.94 -7.67
C GLY A 128 4.25 6.56 -9.08
N LYS A 129 4.32 5.74 -10.14
CA LYS A 129 4.13 6.13 -11.54
C LYS A 129 3.41 4.99 -12.25
N GLY A 130 2.43 5.31 -13.09
CA GLY A 130 1.84 4.34 -14.00
C GLY A 130 2.93 3.60 -14.79
N ALA A 131 2.92 2.28 -14.70
CA ALA A 131 3.73 1.44 -15.57
C ALA A 131 2.96 1.25 -16.89
N ARG A 132 3.38 1.96 -17.93
CA ARG A 132 3.09 1.61 -19.31
C ARG A 132 4.41 1.65 -20.05
N PHE A 133 5.03 0.49 -20.27
CA PHE A 133 6.25 0.44 -21.08
C PHE A 133 5.96 1.00 -22.48
N ASP A 134 6.94 1.69 -23.06
CA ASP A 134 6.94 2.06 -24.48
C ASP A 134 8.25 1.56 -25.14
N PRO A 135 8.19 0.48 -25.94
CA PRO A 135 6.98 -0.31 -26.25
C PRO A 135 6.48 -1.11 -25.03
N PRO A 136 5.18 -1.47 -24.96
CA PRO A 136 4.62 -2.31 -23.91
C PRO A 136 5.43 -3.60 -23.72
N ARG A 137 5.80 -3.93 -22.48
CA ARG A 137 6.38 -5.20 -22.09
C ARG A 137 5.36 -5.93 -21.23
N TRP A 138 4.97 -7.10 -21.69
CA TRP A 138 4.05 -7.98 -21.00
C TRP A 138 4.84 -9.10 -20.36
N LEU A 139 4.37 -9.56 -19.20
CA LEU A 139 4.89 -10.78 -18.60
C LEU A 139 4.56 -11.95 -19.51
N VAL A 140 5.52 -12.85 -19.71
CA VAL A 140 5.38 -14.06 -20.52
C VAL A 140 5.63 -15.31 -19.66
N PRO A 141 5.11 -16.49 -20.05
CA PRO A 141 5.43 -17.74 -19.38
C PRO A 141 6.94 -17.92 -19.24
N GLY A 142 7.39 -18.25 -18.03
CA GLY A 142 8.80 -18.34 -17.68
C GLY A 142 9.38 -17.09 -17.02
N ASP A 143 8.70 -15.94 -17.06
CA ASP A 143 9.06 -14.80 -16.21
C ASP A 143 8.81 -15.13 -14.73
N THR A 144 9.56 -14.48 -13.84
CA THR A 144 9.38 -14.60 -12.39
C THR A 144 9.23 -13.21 -11.78
N ILE A 145 8.21 -13.02 -10.96
CA ILE A 145 7.98 -11.80 -10.19
C ILE A 145 8.49 -12.04 -8.78
N GLU A 146 9.52 -11.30 -8.39
CA GLU A 146 10.10 -11.38 -7.04
C GLU A 146 9.98 -10.03 -6.33
N VAL A 147 9.53 -10.08 -5.08
CA VAL A 147 9.50 -8.90 -4.21
C VAL A 147 10.26 -9.24 -2.93
N GLU A 148 11.46 -8.71 -2.79
CA GLU A 148 12.27 -8.90 -1.58
C GLU A 148 11.91 -7.84 -0.54
N VAL A 149 11.65 -8.28 0.69
CA VAL A 149 11.54 -7.41 1.86
C VAL A 149 12.54 -7.87 2.90
N ASP A 150 13.50 -6.98 3.19
CA ASP A 150 14.59 -7.24 4.12
C ASP A 150 14.06 -7.66 5.50
N GLY A 151 14.58 -8.79 6.00
CA GLY A 151 14.18 -9.39 7.27
C GLY A 151 12.83 -10.13 7.28
N ILE A 152 12.07 -10.17 6.18
CA ILE A 152 10.79 -10.90 6.07
C ILE A 152 10.91 -12.06 5.08
N GLY A 153 11.52 -11.82 3.92
CA GLY A 153 11.69 -12.83 2.86
C GLY A 153 11.35 -12.30 1.48
N MET A 154 11.35 -13.18 0.48
CA MET A 154 11.13 -12.86 -0.92
C MET A 154 10.04 -13.75 -1.52
N PRO A 155 8.76 -13.32 -1.53
CA PRO A 155 7.76 -13.92 -2.41
C PRO A 155 8.24 -13.90 -3.86
N SER A 156 8.18 -15.06 -4.50
CA SER A 156 8.64 -15.32 -5.87
C SER A 156 7.58 -16.14 -6.59
N ASN A 157 6.99 -15.55 -7.64
CA ASN A 157 5.86 -16.11 -8.37
C ASN A 157 6.20 -16.25 -9.85
N ALA A 158 6.12 -17.47 -10.38
CA ALA A 158 6.34 -17.74 -11.80
C ALA A 158 5.10 -17.40 -12.63
N VAL A 159 5.34 -16.79 -13.79
CA VAL A 159 4.31 -16.54 -14.81
C VAL A 159 4.19 -17.80 -15.66
N GLY A 160 2.97 -18.28 -15.84
CA GLY A 160 2.67 -19.45 -16.67
C GLY A 160 1.43 -19.22 -17.52
N ASP A 161 1.29 -20.00 -18.58
CA ASP A 161 0.08 -19.99 -19.39
C ASP A 161 -1.12 -20.51 -18.61
N GLU A 162 -2.28 -19.94 -18.89
CA GLU A 162 -3.57 -20.50 -18.50
C GLU A 162 -3.80 -21.78 -19.32
N ALA A 163 -4.15 -22.89 -18.67
CA ALA A 163 -4.49 -24.11 -19.37
C ALA A 163 -5.85 -23.92 -20.07
N ALA A 164 -5.92 -24.24 -21.36
CA ALA A 164 -7.15 -24.20 -22.16
C ALA A 164 -8.22 -25.19 -21.66
#